data_AF-A0A945MJ32-F1
#
_entry.id   AF-A0A945MJ32-F1
#
_cell.length_a   1.000
_cell.length_b   1.000
_cell.length_c   1.000
_cell.angle_alpha   90.00
_cell.angle_beta   90.00
_cell.angle_gamma   90.00
#
_symmetry.space_group_name_H-M   'P 1'
#
loop_
_entity.id
_entity.type
_entity.pdbx_description
1 polymer ?
#
loop_
_entity_poly.entity_id
_entity_poly.type
_entity_poly.pdbx_seq_one_letter_code
_entity_poly.pdbx_strand_id
1 'polypeptide(L)'
;MKKRILILVLPKMLVWLNGQKENANKMESCPNIGGKEIRKRWVTGYISLAITLLFFIYIIINDIGLLRILIFFPSVVMAIALLEALDKTCIVNAFFGIKNMGQKNKRERDLDFLKVQRSKSLVITLKGTIIALIISLLAYFI
;
A
#
# COMPACT_ATOMS: atom_id res chain seq x y z
N MET A 1 27.80 16.81 40.01
CA MET A 1 27.53 17.41 38.68
C MET A 1 26.80 16.49 37.68
N LYS A 2 27.14 15.20 37.54
CA LYS A 2 26.52 14.27 36.55
C LYS A 2 24.98 14.14 36.62
N LYS A 3 24.37 14.15 37.82
CA LYS A 3 22.91 14.00 37.98
C LYS A 3 22.09 15.19 37.43
N ARG A 4 22.64 16.41 37.40
CA ARG A 4 21.93 17.61 36.88
C ARG A 4 21.87 17.64 35.35
N ILE A 5 22.86 17.06 34.66
CA ILE A 5 22.89 16.99 33.18
C ILE A 5 21.83 16.01 32.67
N LEU A 6 21.64 14.87 33.34
CA LEU A 6 20.66 13.87 32.93
C LEU A 6 19.21 14.40 33.02
N ILE A 7 18.91 15.23 34.03
CA ILE A 7 17.59 15.86 34.24
C ILE A 7 17.28 16.90 33.15
N LEU A 8 18.29 17.54 32.54
CA LEU A 8 18.11 18.53 31.47
C LEU A 8 18.00 17.91 30.07
N VAL A 9 18.60 16.73 29.86
CA VAL A 9 18.64 16.07 28.54
C VAL A 9 17.43 15.15 28.32
N LEU A 10 16.95 14.45 29.35
CA LEU A 10 15.78 13.58 29.25
C LEU A 10 14.52 14.27 28.68
N PRO A 11 14.12 15.47 29.17
CA PRO A 11 12.92 16.14 28.68
C PRO A 11 13.06 16.56 27.21
N LYS A 12 14.23 17.05 26.79
CA LYS A 12 14.50 17.39 25.38
C LYS A 12 14.45 16.16 24.47
N MET A 13 15.00 15.02 24.92
CA MET A 13 14.96 13.78 24.17
C MET A 13 13.54 13.22 24.09
N LEU A 14 12.74 13.33 25.16
CA LEU A 14 11.34 12.90 25.19
C LEU A 14 10.47 13.74 24.25
N VAL A 15 10.69 15.07 24.21
CA VAL A 15 10.02 15.98 23.27
C VAL A 15 10.41 15.66 21.83
N TRP A 16 11.69 15.36 21.56
CA TRP A 16 12.14 14.97 20.23
C TRP A 16 11.52 13.64 19.78
N LEU A 17 11.47 12.63 20.66
CA LEU A 17 10.82 11.34 20.40
C LEU A 17 9.31 11.47 20.21
N ASN A 18 8.63 12.29 21.00
CA ASN A 18 7.20 12.59 20.82
C ASN A 18 6.93 13.31 19.49
N GLY A 19 7.82 14.23 19.09
CA GLY A 19 7.76 14.86 17.77
C GLY A 19 7.96 13.85 16.63
N GLN A 20 8.87 12.89 16.75
CA GLN A 20 9.03 11.81 15.77
C GLN A 20 7.77 10.93 15.70
N LYS A 21 7.18 10.60 16.85
CA LYS A 21 5.97 9.78 16.96
C LYS A 21 4.72 10.48 16.41
N GLU A 22 4.58 11.78 16.65
CA GLU A 22 3.48 12.59 16.13
C GLU A 22 3.57 12.77 14.61
N ASN A 23 4.78 12.99 14.09
CA ASN A 23 5.03 12.99 12.65
C ASN A 23 4.75 11.62 12.01
N ALA A 24 5.11 10.52 12.66
CA ALA A 24 4.78 9.17 12.21
C ALA A 24 3.26 8.92 12.19
N ASN A 25 2.53 9.33 13.23
CA ASN A 25 1.06 9.23 13.29
C ASN A 25 0.36 10.12 12.24
N LYS A 26 0.88 11.33 12.00
CA LYS A 26 0.37 12.24 10.96
C LYS A 26 0.63 11.69 9.56
N MET A 27 1.76 11.01 9.35
CA MET A 27 2.06 10.25 8.13
C MET A 27 1.14 9.02 7.98
N GLU A 28 0.75 8.37 9.07
CA GLU A 28 -0.15 7.21 9.04
C GLU A 28 -1.57 7.57 8.60
N SER A 29 -2.11 8.71 9.02
CA SER A 29 -3.52 9.08 8.82
C SER A 29 -3.77 10.07 7.66
N CYS A 30 -3.13 9.88 6.50
CA CYS A 30 -3.41 10.68 5.30
C CYS A 30 -4.08 9.87 4.17
N PRO A 31 -5.37 9.47 4.33
CA PRO A 31 -6.07 8.73 3.30
C PRO A 31 -6.39 9.63 2.10
N ASN A 32 -6.31 9.06 0.90
CA ASN A 32 -6.75 9.72 -0.34
C ASN A 32 -8.02 9.08 -0.95
N ILE A 33 -8.45 7.93 -0.43
CA ILE A 33 -9.73 7.29 -0.76
C ILE A 33 -10.57 7.03 0.49
N GLY A 34 -11.89 7.03 0.32
CA GLY A 34 -12.85 6.78 1.39
C GLY A 34 -14.15 6.16 0.89
N GLY A 35 -14.95 5.63 1.82
CA GLY A 35 -16.30 5.12 1.55
C GLY A 35 -16.34 4.10 0.41
N LYS A 36 -17.14 4.41 -0.63
CA LYS A 36 -17.35 3.52 -1.79
C LYS A 36 -16.06 3.19 -2.54
N GLU A 37 -15.06 4.07 -2.55
CA GLU A 37 -13.79 3.83 -3.24
C GLU A 37 -12.98 2.72 -2.58
N ILE A 38 -12.96 2.65 -1.24
CA ILE A 38 -12.31 1.56 -0.50
C ILE A 38 -13.00 0.22 -0.83
N ARG A 39 -14.34 0.21 -0.87
CA ARG A 39 -15.10 -1.00 -1.24
C ARG A 39 -14.77 -1.48 -2.65
N LYS A 40 -14.60 -0.57 -3.62
CA LYS A 40 -14.16 -0.92 -4.98
C LYS A 40 -12.79 -1.60 -4.95
N ARG A 41 -11.83 -1.10 -4.17
CA ARG A 41 -10.49 -1.71 -4.04
C ARG A 41 -10.53 -3.10 -3.43
N TRP A 42 -11.35 -3.32 -2.39
CA TRP A 42 -11.61 -4.66 -1.86
C TRP A 42 -12.20 -5.60 -2.92
N VAL A 43 -13.23 -5.16 -3.64
CA VAL A 43 -13.88 -5.96 -4.68
C VAL A 43 -12.89 -6.32 -5.79
N THR A 44 -12.14 -5.34 -6.31
CA THR A 44 -11.08 -5.59 -7.31
C THR A 44 -10.05 -6.58 -6.77
N GLY A 45 -9.58 -6.40 -5.53
CA GLY A 45 -8.62 -7.29 -4.90
C GLY A 45 -9.10 -8.74 -4.81
N TYR A 46 -10.34 -8.96 -4.34
CA TYR A 46 -10.91 -10.31 -4.25
C TYR A 46 -11.22 -10.95 -5.59
N ILE A 47 -11.70 -10.19 -6.58
CA ILE A 47 -11.91 -10.69 -7.94
C ILE A 47 -10.56 -11.12 -8.54
N SER A 48 -9.53 -10.29 -8.42
CA SER A 48 -8.20 -10.62 -8.91
C SER A 48 -7.55 -11.78 -8.15
N LEU A 49 -7.82 -11.94 -6.85
CA LEU A 49 -7.43 -13.12 -6.08
C LEU A 49 -8.08 -14.38 -6.66
N ALA A 50 -9.39 -14.37 -6.90
CA ALA A 50 -10.10 -15.50 -7.48
C ALA A 50 -9.52 -15.86 -8.86
N ILE A 51 -9.27 -14.87 -9.72
CA ILE A 51 -8.64 -15.08 -11.03
C ILE A 51 -7.23 -15.67 -10.86
N THR A 52 -6.43 -15.17 -9.94
CA THR A 52 -5.07 -15.67 -9.66
C THR A 52 -5.11 -17.14 -9.25
N LEU A 53 -6.03 -17.53 -8.36
CA LEU A 53 -6.19 -18.91 -7.91
C LEU A 53 -6.68 -19.83 -9.03
N LEU A 54 -7.67 -19.41 -9.83
CA LEU A 54 -8.14 -20.20 -10.97
C LEU A 54 -7.04 -20.39 -12.01
N PHE A 55 -6.26 -19.35 -12.29
CA PHE A 55 -5.14 -19.44 -13.22
C PHE A 55 -4.03 -20.36 -12.71
N PHE A 56 -3.74 -20.31 -11.40
CA PHE A 56 -2.80 -21.22 -10.75
C PHE A 56 -3.24 -22.69 -10.85
N ILE A 57 -4.51 -22.98 -10.55
CA ILE A 57 -5.08 -24.33 -10.69
C ILE A 57 -4.99 -24.81 -12.15
N TYR A 58 -5.32 -23.92 -13.10
CA TYR A 58 -5.23 -24.23 -14.52
C TYR A 58 -3.81 -24.59 -14.97
N ILE A 59 -2.80 -23.84 -14.52
CA ILE A 59 -1.39 -24.12 -14.79
C ILE A 59 -1.00 -25.52 -14.27
N ILE A 60 -1.40 -25.88 -13.05
CA ILE A 60 -1.05 -27.18 -12.44
C ILE A 60 -1.68 -28.33 -13.24
N ILE A 61 -2.95 -28.21 -13.63
CA ILE A 61 -3.66 -29.29 -14.33
C ILE A 61 -3.09 -29.54 -15.74
N ASN A 62 -2.64 -28.48 -16.42
CA ASN A 62 -2.26 -28.55 -17.84
C ASN A 62 -0.73 -28.52 -18.06
N ASP A 63 0.06 -28.45 -16.99
CA ASP A 63 1.53 -28.35 -16.99
C ASP A 63 2.10 -27.34 -18.01
N ILE A 64 1.53 -26.13 -18.03
CA ILE A 64 1.84 -25.17 -19.08
C ILE A 64 3.04 -24.32 -18.70
N GLY A 65 4.23 -24.72 -19.16
CA GLY A 65 5.54 -24.11 -18.87
C GLY A 65 5.59 -22.58 -18.78
N LEU A 66 5.82 -21.87 -19.89
CA LEU A 66 6.05 -20.41 -19.86
C LEU A 66 4.82 -19.58 -19.42
N LEU A 67 3.59 -20.14 -19.52
CA LEU A 67 2.39 -19.44 -19.04
C LEU A 67 2.40 -19.25 -17.52
N ARG A 68 3.22 -19.99 -16.77
CA ARG A 68 3.46 -19.78 -15.33
C ARG A 68 3.83 -18.33 -15.02
N ILE A 69 4.56 -17.65 -15.90
CA ILE A 69 4.98 -16.25 -15.71
C ILE A 69 3.78 -15.29 -15.78
N LEU A 70 2.73 -15.62 -16.54
CA LEU A 70 1.56 -14.75 -16.72
C LEU A 70 0.72 -14.60 -15.45
N ILE A 71 0.88 -15.47 -14.45
CA ILE A 71 0.21 -15.33 -13.15
C ILE A 71 0.64 -14.04 -12.44
N PHE A 72 1.77 -13.46 -12.83
CA PHE A 72 2.26 -12.18 -12.32
C PHE A 72 1.21 -11.08 -12.46
N PHE A 73 0.54 -10.97 -13.61
CA PHE A 73 -0.39 -9.88 -13.88
C PHE A 73 -1.61 -9.86 -12.95
N PRO A 74 -2.41 -10.95 -12.83
CA PRO A 74 -3.52 -10.97 -11.89
C PRO A 74 -3.04 -10.85 -10.44
N SER A 75 -1.84 -11.35 -10.11
CA SER A 75 -1.23 -11.21 -8.78
C SER A 75 -0.87 -9.77 -8.43
N VAL A 76 -0.34 -8.99 -9.38
CA VAL A 76 -0.05 -7.55 -9.18
C VAL A 76 -1.34 -6.80 -8.91
N VAL A 77 -2.38 -7.00 -9.73
CA VAL A 77 -3.67 -6.32 -9.57
C VAL A 77 -4.29 -6.68 -8.21
N MET A 78 -4.26 -7.95 -7.84
CA MET A 78 -4.70 -8.44 -6.54
C MET A 78 -3.96 -7.72 -5.40
N ALA A 79 -2.64 -7.82 -5.38
CA ALA A 79 -1.82 -7.32 -4.28
C ALA A 79 -1.95 -5.80 -4.12
N ILE A 80 -1.86 -5.05 -5.23
CA ILE A 80 -1.99 -3.60 -5.21
C ILE A 80 -3.39 -3.20 -4.73
N ALA A 81 -4.46 -3.76 -5.29
CA ALA A 81 -5.82 -3.36 -4.91
C ALA A 81 -6.13 -3.63 -3.42
N LEU A 82 -5.67 -4.77 -2.88
CA LEU A 82 -5.83 -5.08 -1.46
C LEU A 82 -5.03 -4.12 -0.57
N LEU A 83 -3.78 -3.83 -0.94
CA LEU A 83 -2.95 -2.87 -0.20
C LEU A 83 -3.52 -1.44 -0.26
N GLU A 84 -4.01 -0.99 -1.42
CA GLU A 84 -4.68 0.30 -1.54
C GLU A 84 -5.91 0.39 -0.63
N ALA A 85 -6.67 -0.70 -0.48
CA ALA A 85 -7.84 -0.77 0.38
C ALA A 85 -7.46 -0.70 1.87
N LEU A 86 -6.41 -1.41 2.27
CA LEU A 86 -5.88 -1.44 3.64
C LEU A 86 -5.32 -0.07 4.05
N ASP A 87 -4.47 0.51 3.20
CA ASP A 87 -3.79 1.80 3.46
C ASP A 87 -4.67 3.01 3.14
N LYS A 88 -5.89 2.80 2.61
CA LYS A 88 -6.84 3.85 2.16
C LYS A 88 -6.16 4.86 1.23
N THR A 89 -5.24 4.36 0.41
CA THR A 89 -4.38 5.15 -0.46
C THR A 89 -4.38 4.52 -1.83
N CYS A 90 -5.02 5.18 -2.79
CA CYS A 90 -4.94 4.85 -4.19
C CYS A 90 -3.73 5.51 -4.85
N ILE A 91 -2.93 4.73 -5.57
CA ILE A 91 -1.70 5.14 -6.26
C ILE A 91 -2.02 6.20 -7.32
N VAL A 92 -3.04 5.94 -8.14
CA VAL A 92 -3.45 6.85 -9.23
C VAL A 92 -3.87 8.21 -8.68
N ASN A 93 -4.64 8.21 -7.60
CA ASN A 93 -5.09 9.43 -6.94
C ASN A 93 -3.90 10.21 -6.33
N ALA A 94 -2.96 9.52 -5.69
CA ALA A 94 -1.74 10.14 -5.15
C ALA A 94 -0.88 10.77 -6.25
N PHE A 95 -0.78 10.11 -7.42
CA PHE A 95 -0.04 10.62 -8.57
C PHE A 95 -0.64 11.93 -9.10
N PHE A 96 -1.96 11.94 -9.33
CA PHE A 96 -2.69 13.13 -9.82
C PHE A 96 -2.94 14.20 -8.74
N GLY A 97 -2.62 13.91 -7.47
CA GLY A 97 -2.92 14.81 -6.35
C GLY A 97 -4.42 15.01 -6.14
N ILE A 98 -5.17 13.93 -6.26
CA ILE A 98 -6.62 13.89 -6.09
C ILE A 98 -6.95 13.08 -4.83
N LYS A 99 -8.04 13.46 -4.17
CA LYS A 99 -8.63 12.74 -3.04
C LYS A 99 -10.11 12.51 -3.30
N ASN A 100 -10.57 11.27 -3.11
CA ASN A 100 -11.97 10.89 -3.24
C ASN A 100 -12.46 10.14 -2.00
N MET A 101 -13.13 10.85 -1.11
CA MET A 101 -13.67 10.28 0.13
C MET A 101 -15.04 9.59 -0.04
N GLY A 102 -15.37 9.12 -1.25
CA GLY A 102 -16.61 8.42 -1.56
C GLY A 102 -17.76 9.31 -2.04
N GLN A 103 -17.48 10.59 -2.32
CA GLN A 103 -18.45 11.54 -2.87
C GLN A 103 -18.03 12.03 -4.25
N LYS A 104 -17.07 12.94 -4.31
CA LYS A 104 -16.52 13.52 -5.53
C LYS A 104 -15.00 13.66 -5.40
N ASN A 105 -14.32 13.64 -6.54
CA ASN A 105 -12.89 13.93 -6.61
C ASN A 105 -12.64 15.39 -6.22
N LYS A 106 -11.70 15.61 -5.31
CA LYS A 106 -11.20 16.93 -4.91
C LYS A 106 -9.69 16.95 -5.09
N ARG A 107 -9.13 18.08 -5.54
CA ARG A 107 -7.67 18.25 -5.60
C ARG A 107 -7.10 18.43 -4.20
N GLU A 108 -6.06 17.69 -3.86
CA GLU A 108 -5.31 17.88 -2.62
C GLU A 108 -4.50 19.16 -2.75
N ARG A 109 -4.73 20.11 -1.84
CA ARG A 109 -4.03 21.42 -1.84
C ARG A 109 -2.91 21.47 -0.83
N ASP A 110 -2.93 20.58 0.16
CA ASP A 110 -1.86 20.47 1.13
C ASP A 110 -0.69 19.68 0.52
N LEU A 111 0.45 20.37 0.34
CA LEU A 111 1.64 19.80 -0.27
C LEU A 111 2.30 18.73 0.61
N ASP A 112 2.17 18.83 1.93
CA ASP A 112 2.76 17.86 2.85
C ASP A 112 1.95 16.57 2.83
N PHE A 113 0.61 16.67 2.79
CA PHE A 113 -0.25 15.51 2.54
C PHE A 113 0.00 14.87 1.19
N LEU A 114 0.20 15.67 0.14
CA LEU A 114 0.50 15.15 -1.18
C LEU A 114 1.84 14.37 -1.21
N LYS A 115 2.88 14.87 -0.54
CA LYS A 115 4.17 14.17 -0.41
C LYS A 115 4.01 12.84 0.30
N VAL A 116 3.27 12.81 1.42
CA VAL A 116 3.01 11.58 2.17
C VAL A 116 2.24 10.57 1.33
N GLN A 117 1.18 11.00 0.64
CA GLN A 117 0.37 10.13 -0.23
C GLN A 117 1.22 9.53 -1.37
N ARG A 118 2.11 10.32 -1.99
CA ARG A 118 3.04 9.84 -3.03
C ARG A 118 4.03 8.83 -2.48
N SER A 119 4.62 9.11 -1.31
CA SER A 119 5.52 8.16 -0.65
C SER A 119 4.81 6.84 -0.34
N LYS A 120 3.59 6.89 0.20
CA LYS A 120 2.78 5.70 0.43
C LYS A 120 2.46 4.95 -0.85
N SER A 121 2.12 5.65 -1.94
CA SER A 121 1.85 5.00 -3.22
C SER A 121 3.06 4.23 -3.76
N LEU A 122 4.28 4.76 -3.59
CA LEU A 122 5.51 4.04 -3.97
C LEU A 122 5.70 2.78 -3.12
N VAL A 123 5.47 2.88 -1.81
CA VAL A 123 5.54 1.72 -0.90
C VAL A 123 4.50 0.66 -1.25
N ILE A 124 3.27 1.04 -1.56
CA ILE A 124 2.20 0.13 -1.98
C ILE A 124 2.58 -0.57 -3.29
N THR A 125 3.04 0.18 -4.29
CA THR A 125 3.49 -0.38 -5.57
C THR A 125 4.62 -1.39 -5.35
N LEU A 126 5.65 -1.03 -4.58
CA LEU A 126 6.78 -1.91 -4.31
C LEU A 126 6.37 -3.18 -3.57
N LYS A 127 5.58 -3.06 -2.50
CA LYS A 127 5.04 -4.22 -1.76
C LYS A 127 4.18 -5.10 -2.66
N GLY A 128 3.28 -4.51 -3.45
CA GLY A 128 2.41 -5.23 -4.36
C GLY A 128 3.18 -6.00 -5.43
N THR A 129 4.19 -5.38 -6.03
CA THR A 129 5.08 -6.03 -7.00
C THR A 129 5.88 -7.16 -6.37
N ILE A 130 6.44 -6.97 -5.16
CA ILE A 130 7.17 -8.04 -4.45
C ILE A 130 6.27 -9.23 -4.15
N ILE A 131 5.04 -9.00 -3.66
CA ILE A 131 4.06 -10.06 -3.41
C ILE A 131 3.76 -10.83 -4.69
N ALA A 132 3.52 -10.12 -5.80
CA ALA A 132 3.26 -10.75 -7.08
C ALA A 132 4.45 -11.56 -7.61
N LEU A 133 5.69 -11.04 -7.47
CA LEU A 133 6.91 -11.76 -7.83
C LEU A 133 7.06 -13.05 -7.03
N ILE A 134 6.77 -13.02 -5.72
CA ILE A 134 6.81 -14.22 -4.86
C ILE A 134 5.79 -15.25 -5.35
N ILE A 135 4.55 -14.83 -5.65
CA ILE A 135 3.51 -15.74 -6.17
C ILE A 135 3.93 -16.35 -7.50
N SER A 136 4.45 -15.55 -8.43
CA SER A 136 4.93 -16.03 -9.72
C SER A 136 6.11 -16.98 -9.59
N LEU A 137 7.04 -16.72 -8.66
CA LEU A 137 8.17 -17.59 -8.42
C LEU A 137 7.73 -18.93 -7.83
N LEU A 138 6.79 -18.92 -6.88
CA LEU A 138 6.20 -20.15 -6.34
C LEU A 138 5.49 -20.95 -7.43
N ALA A 139 4.71 -20.29 -8.30
CA ALA A 139 4.05 -20.94 -9.42
C ALA A 139 5.02 -21.47 -10.49
N TYR A 140 6.21 -20.87 -10.62
CA TYR A 140 7.23 -21.36 -11.53
C TYR A 140 7.84 -22.69 -11.05
N PHE A 141 8.05 -22.85 -9.74
CA PHE A 141 8.70 -24.02 -9.14
C PHE A 141 7.77 -25.22 -8.86
N ILE A 142 6.45 -25.05 -9.01
CA ILE A 142 5.47 -26.13 -8.93
C ILE A 142 5.28 -26.71 -10.32
#